data_AF-A0A927LXZ8-F1
#
_entry.id   AF-A0A927LXZ8-F1
#
_cell.length_a   1.000
_cell.length_b   1.000
_cell.length_c   1.000
_cell.angle_alpha   90.00
_cell.angle_beta   90.00
_cell.angle_gamma   90.00
#
_symmetry.space_group_name_H-M   'P 1'
#
loop_
_entity.id
_entity.type
_entity.pdbx_description
1 polymer ?
#
loop_
_entity_poly.entity_id
_entity_poly.type
_entity_poly.pdbx_seq_one_letter_code
_entity_poly.pdbx_strand_id
1 'polypeptide(L)' 'MPSIVGNIKILSIDNGSIVHIGDAVQLAPESNSKTFAGGGSFNTGDFPVTGVGISSTNTNDNDVADSTQTNLGNRGVV' A
#
# COMPACT_ATOMS: atom_id res chain seq x y z
N MET A 1 8.37 10.54 -24.48
CA MET A 1 7.64 9.96 -25.62
C MET A 1 6.15 10.26 -25.46
N PRO A 2 5.38 10.40 -26.55
CA PRO A 2 3.93 10.55 -26.44
C PRO A 2 3.31 9.28 -25.84
N SER A 3 2.52 9.44 -24.77
CA SER A 3 1.70 8.39 -24.21
C SER A 3 0.25 8.68 -24.59
N ILE A 4 -0.39 7.77 -25.32
CA ILE A 4 -1.83 7.82 -25.62
C ILE A 4 -2.48 6.63 -24.95
N VAL A 5 -3.55 6.92 -24.23
CA VAL A 5 -4.21 5.97 -23.35
C VAL A 5 -5.69 6.01 -23.67
N GLY A 6 -6.30 4.83 -23.81
CA GLY A 6 -7.75 4.69 -23.90
C GLY A 6 -8.43 4.88 -22.54
N ASN A 7 -9.59 4.26 -22.37
CA ASN A 7 -10.28 4.21 -21.08
C ASN A 7 -9.56 3.27 -20.10
N ILE A 8 -9.02 3.82 -19.01
CA ILE A 8 -8.51 3.04 -17.87
C ILE A 8 -9.48 3.18 -16.71
N LYS A 9 -9.91 2.04 -16.13
CA LYS A 9 -10.61 2.00 -14.84
C LYS A 9 -9.72 1.33 -13.81
N ILE A 10 -9.23 2.11 -12.86
CA ILE A 10 -8.48 1.60 -11.72
C ILE A 10 -9.47 1.40 -10.58
N LEU A 11 -9.56 0.18 -10.05
CA LEU A 11 -10.54 -0.19 -9.02
C LEU A 11 -10.01 0.09 -7.60
N SER A 12 -8.72 -0.16 -7.37
CA SER A 12 -8.01 0.24 -6.17
C SER A 12 -6.51 0.23 -6.43
N ILE A 13 -5.80 1.05 -5.65
CA ILE A 13 -4.33 1.13 -5.60
C ILE A 13 -3.98 1.10 -4.12
N ASP A 14 -3.02 0.27 -3.74
CA ASP A 14 -2.63 0.08 -2.34
C ASP A 14 -1.34 0.86 -2.00
N ASN A 15 -0.90 0.78 -0.75
CA ASN A 15 0.30 1.42 -0.26
C ASN A 15 1.53 1.14 -1.16
N GLY A 16 2.32 2.19 -1.46
CA GLY A 16 3.56 2.05 -2.22
C GLY A 16 3.38 1.86 -3.72
N SER A 17 2.23 2.21 -4.27
CA SER A 17 1.91 1.98 -5.67
C SER A 17 1.85 3.27 -6.50
N ILE A 18 2.30 3.21 -7.75
CA ILE A 18 2.24 4.30 -8.72
C ILE A 18 1.61 3.77 -10.00
N VAL A 19 0.58 4.46 -10.51
CA VAL A 19 0.06 4.23 -11.86
C VAL A 19 0.55 5.36 -12.75
N HIS A 20 1.50 5.04 -13.63
CA HIS A 20 2.13 6.01 -14.51
C HIS A 20 1.99 5.55 -15.95
N ILE A 21 1.62 6.49 -16.83
CA ILE A 21 1.56 6.23 -18.26
C ILE A 21 2.41 7.27 -18.99
N GLY A 22 3.31 6.78 -19.85
CA GLY A 22 4.37 7.58 -20.45
C GLY A 22 5.72 7.33 -19.80
N ASP A 23 6.71 8.18 -20.11
CA ASP A 23 8.11 7.94 -19.73
C ASP A 23 8.40 8.43 -18.32
N ALA A 24 9.04 7.56 -17.53
CA ALA A 24 9.46 7.82 -16.17
C ALA A 24 10.97 7.65 -16.07
N VAL A 25 11.70 8.69 -15.65
CA VAL A 25 13.15 8.58 -15.41
C VAL A 25 13.43 7.89 -14.08
N GLN A 26 12.62 8.16 -13.05
CA GLN A 26 12.70 7.43 -11.80
C GLN A 26 11.40 7.53 -11.01
N LEU A 27 10.87 6.37 -10.61
CA LEU A 27 9.73 6.22 -9.71
C LEU A 27 10.18 5.34 -8.56
N ALA A 28 10.18 5.86 -7.34
CA ALA A 28 10.64 5.14 -6.16
C ALA A 28 9.60 5.26 -5.03
N PRO A 29 8.43 4.60 -5.18
CA PRO A 29 7.43 4.61 -4.13
C PRO A 29 7.96 3.86 -2.92
N GLU A 30 7.82 4.49 -1.76
CA GLU A 30 8.10 3.85 -0.48
C GLU A 30 6.79 3.76 0.28
N SER A 31 6.54 2.62 0.88
CA SER A 31 5.46 2.46 1.83
C SER A 31 5.94 1.69 3.03
N ASN A 32 5.56 2.19 4.19
CA ASN A 32 5.65 1.44 5.42
C ASN A 32 4.26 1.40 6.04
N SER A 33 3.77 0.20 6.33
CA SER A 33 2.45 0.02 6.91
C SER A 33 2.54 -1.04 7.99
N LYS A 34 2.27 -0.64 9.22
CA LYS A 34 1.89 -1.57 10.27
C LYS A 34 0.38 -1.63 10.28
N THR A 35 -0.20 -2.82 10.19
CA THR A 35 -1.65 -2.93 10.23
C THR A 35 -2.08 -4.09 11.08
N PHE A 36 -2.98 -3.81 12.00
CA PHE A 36 -3.58 -4.79 12.88
C PHE A 36 -5.06 -4.88 12.53
N ALA A 37 -5.47 -6.03 12.01
CA ALA A 37 -6.82 -6.27 11.56
C ALA A 37 -7.57 -7.21 12.51
N GLY A 38 -8.78 -6.82 12.87
CA GLY A 38 -9.72 -7.67 13.60
C GLY A 38 -10.58 -8.54 12.67
N GLY A 39 -11.55 -9.24 13.25
CA GLY A 39 -12.49 -10.04 12.46
C GLY A 39 -13.25 -9.17 11.46
N GLY A 40 -13.33 -9.62 10.20
CA GLY A 40 -14.03 -8.90 9.13
C GLY A 40 -13.27 -7.72 8.53
N SER A 41 -11.97 -7.58 8.79
CA SER A 41 -11.15 -6.51 8.20
C SER A 41 -10.67 -6.84 6.78
N PHE A 42 -10.21 -5.81 6.05
CA PHE A 42 -9.64 -5.86 4.69
C PHE A 42 -10.51 -6.47 3.59
N ASN A 43 -11.83 -6.51 3.78
CA ASN A 43 -12.73 -6.92 2.70
C ASN A 43 -12.75 -5.85 1.61
N THR A 44 -12.35 -6.25 0.41
CA THR A 44 -12.35 -5.39 -0.79
C THR A 44 -13.19 -6.06 -1.87
N GLY A 45 -14.16 -5.35 -2.43
CA GLY A 45 -15.11 -5.89 -3.43
C GLY A 45 -16.57 -5.65 -3.05
N ASP A 46 -17.49 -6.02 -3.95
CA ASP A 46 -18.95 -5.92 -3.72
C ASP A 46 -19.50 -7.20 -3.05
N PHE A 47 -20.51 -7.04 -2.19
CA PHE A 47 -21.11 -8.09 -1.35
C PHE A 47 -20.19 -8.88 -0.40
N PRO A 48 -19.34 -8.24 0.43
CA PRO A 48 -18.61 -8.95 1.47
C PRO A 48 -19.53 -9.34 2.64
N VAL A 49 -19.83 -10.63 2.79
CA VAL A 49 -20.55 -11.14 3.97
C VAL A 49 -19.53 -11.63 4.99
N THR A 50 -19.35 -10.88 6.08
CA THR A 50 -18.37 -11.22 7.13
C THR A 50 -19.06 -11.59 8.43
N GLY A 51 -19.04 -12.89 8.76
CA GLY A 51 -19.55 -13.41 10.02
C GLY A 51 -18.48 -13.36 11.10
N VAL A 52 -18.51 -12.33 11.95
CA VAL A 52 -17.54 -12.18 13.05
C VAL A 52 -18.22 -12.45 14.38
N GLY A 53 -17.88 -13.56 15.03
CA GLY A 53 -18.46 -13.96 16.32
C GLY A 53 -17.82 -13.27 17.52
N ILE A 54 -16.48 -13.32 17.62
CA ILE A 54 -15.68 -12.63 18.65
C ILE A 54 -14.38 -12.22 17.96
N SER A 55 -13.98 -10.95 18.08
CA SER A 55 -12.68 -10.47 17.56
C SER A 55 -11.91 -9.74 18.65
N SER A 56 -10.64 -10.11 18.83
CA SER A 56 -9.70 -9.42 19.70
C SER A 56 -8.44 -9.11 18.90
N THR A 57 -8.15 -7.82 18.70
CA THR A 57 -6.95 -7.34 18.01
C THR A 57 -6.01 -6.79 19.07
N ASN A 58 -5.23 -7.66 19.72
CA ASN A 58 -4.26 -7.24 20.72
C ASN A 58 -2.94 -6.87 20.04
N THR A 59 -2.51 -5.63 20.21
CA THR A 59 -1.33 -5.06 19.55
C THR A 59 -0.38 -4.56 20.62
N ASN A 60 0.47 -5.46 21.14
CA ASN A 60 1.49 -5.12 22.11
C ASN A 60 2.83 -4.98 21.38
N ASP A 61 3.26 -3.74 21.16
CA ASP A 61 4.50 -3.38 20.48
C ASP A 61 5.45 -2.74 21.51
N ASN A 62 6.60 -3.39 21.79
CA ASN A 62 7.55 -2.95 22.81
C ASN A 62 8.96 -2.71 22.21
N ASP A 63 8.98 -2.11 21.03
CA ASP A 63 10.15 -1.64 20.26
C ASP A 63 10.03 -0.12 20.01
N VAL A 64 11.16 0.60 20.01
CA VAL A 64 11.25 2.07 19.77
C VAL A 64 11.16 2.41 18.27
N ALA A 65 11.47 1.48 17.36
CA ALA A 65 11.59 1.73 15.93
C ALA A 65 11.03 0.60 15.06
N ASP A 66 9.72 0.42 15.10
CA ASP A 66 9.00 -0.41 14.14
C ASP A 66 8.40 0.54 13.08
N SER A 67 8.71 0.34 11.79
CA SER A 67 8.37 1.20 10.63
C SER A 67 9.37 2.31 10.19
N THR A 68 10.68 2.16 10.43
CA THR A 68 11.68 3.14 9.91
C THR A 68 12.11 2.80 8.47
N GLN A 69 11.83 3.68 7.51
CA GLN A 69 12.41 3.61 6.16
C GLN A 69 13.81 4.25 6.18
N THR A 70 14.84 3.42 6.32
CA THR A 70 16.24 3.86 6.34
C THR A 70 16.70 4.19 4.92
N ASN A 71 16.50 5.43 4.49
CA ASN A 71 17.00 5.93 3.20
C ASN A 71 18.53 6.14 3.25
N LEU A 72 19.34 5.07 3.19
CA LEU A 72 20.81 5.13 3.27
C LEU A 72 21.57 4.92 1.93
N GLY A 73 21.06 5.40 0.81
CA GLY A 73 21.83 5.40 -0.44
C GLY A 73 21.22 6.33 -1.48
N ASN A 74 22.03 6.88 -2.39
CA ASN A 74 21.57 7.73 -3.50
C ASN A 74 20.40 7.07 -4.25
N ARG A 75 19.17 7.50 -3.93
CA ARG A 75 17.93 7.08 -4.60
C ARG A 75 17.70 7.98 -5.81
N GLY A 76 18.75 8.20 -6.60
CA GLY A 76 18.78 9.09 -7.74
C GLY A 76 19.69 8.49 -8.79
N VAL A 77 19.27 8.49 -10.06
CA VAL A 77 20.23 8.39 -11.17
C VAL A 77 21.29 9.48 -10.93
N VAL A 78 22.58 9.12 -10.94
CA VAL A 78 23.66 10.11 -11.01
C VAL A 78 23.48 10.96 -12.25
#